data_AF-A0A4D4M2J2-F1
#
_entry.id   AF-A0A4D4M2J2-F1
#
_cell.length_a   1.000
_cell.length_b   1.000
_cell.length_c   1.000
_cell.angle_alpha   90.00
_cell.angle_beta   90.00
_cell.angle_gamma   90.00
#
_symmetry.space_group_name_H-M   'P 1'
#
loop_
_entity.id
_entity.type
_entity.pdbx_description
1 polymer ?
#
loop_
_entity_poly.entity_id
_entity_poly.type
_entity_poly.pdbx_seq_one_letter_code
_entity_poly.pdbx_strand_id
1 'polypeptide(L)'
;MLAAYGFVAAFAYGTVMNLAGWPFMDSLASTVAFDPHDGLGGNLARFLAYCLATSLGWDLGRAVVTVVLTLALGPTLLKALRRATRRAAFESPVTFEPGRSAAPVTPDDRTP
;
A
#
# COMPACT_ATOMS: atom_id res chain seq x y z
N MET A 1 4.76 -9.65 -3.65
CA MET A 1 3.36 -9.23 -3.81
C MET A 1 3.23 -7.71 -3.94
N LEU A 2 3.68 -6.91 -2.97
CA LEU A 2 3.50 -5.45 -3.00
C LEU A 2 4.15 -4.75 -4.22
N ALA A 3 5.33 -5.18 -4.65
CA ALA A 3 5.99 -4.63 -5.84
C ALA A 3 5.19 -4.92 -7.14
N ALA A 4 4.69 -6.15 -7.29
CA ALA A 4 3.84 -6.52 -8.43
C ALA A 4 2.51 -5.76 -8.41
N TYR A 5 1.91 -5.60 -7.22
CA TYR A 5 0.71 -4.78 -7.06
C TYR A 5 0.97 -3.31 -7.42
N GLY A 6 2.08 -2.73 -6.96
CA GLY A 6 2.47 -1.36 -7.29
C GLY A 6 2.73 -1.16 -8.79
N PHE A 7 3.31 -2.16 -9.46
CA PHE A 7 3.47 -2.17 -10.91
C PHE A 7 2.11 -2.11 -11.63
N VAL A 8 1.19 -3.03 -11.33
CA VAL A 8 -0.14 -3.06 -11.95
C VAL A 8 -0.93 -1.80 -11.64
N ALA A 9 -0.89 -1.32 -10.39
CA ALA A 9 -1.57 -0.11 -9.96
C ALA A 9 -1.03 1.14 -10.67
N ALA A 10 0.28 1.21 -10.98
CA ALA A 10 0.86 2.33 -11.71
C ALA A 10 0.26 2.46 -13.12
N PHE A 11 0.18 1.34 -13.85
CA PHE A 11 -0.46 1.29 -15.18
C PHE A 11 -1.96 1.55 -15.12
N ALA A 12 -2.67 0.97 -14.15
CA ALA A 12 -4.10 1.20 -13.98
C ALA A 12 -4.42 2.68 -13.71
N TYR A 13 -3.67 3.31 -12.80
CA TYR A 13 -3.82 4.73 -12.51
C TYR A 13 -3.53 5.61 -13.74
N GLY A 14 -2.45 5.32 -14.47
CA GLY A 14 -2.11 6.06 -15.69
C GLY A 14 -3.18 5.95 -16.77
N THR A 15 -3.71 4.74 -16.96
CA THR A 15 -4.83 4.48 -17.88
C THR A 15 -6.07 5.29 -17.48
N VAL A 16 -6.44 5.31 -16.19
CA VAL A 16 -7.60 6.08 -15.72
C VAL A 16 -7.38 7.59 -15.90
N MET A 17 -6.18 8.11 -15.60
CA MET A 17 -5.88 9.53 -15.79
C MET A 17 -5.91 9.94 -17.26
N ASN A 18 -5.39 9.08 -18.15
CA ASN A 18 -5.51 9.30 -19.58
C ASN A 18 -6.96 9.31 -20.02
N LEU A 19 -7.77 8.37 -19.53
CA LEU A 19 -9.18 8.30 -19.89
C LEU A 19 -9.95 9.54 -19.42
N ALA A 20 -9.56 10.11 -18.28
CA ALA A 20 -10.16 11.34 -17.76
C ALA A 20 -9.80 12.57 -18.60
N GLY A 21 -8.57 12.65 -19.14
CA GLY A 21 -8.11 13.79 -19.95
C GLY A 21 -8.38 13.68 -21.45
N TRP A 22 -8.40 12.47 -21.98
CA TRP A 22 -8.47 12.18 -23.42
C TRP A 22 -9.74 12.68 -24.13
N PRO A 23 -10.96 12.60 -23.55
CA PRO A 23 -12.19 13.13 -24.17
C PRO A 23 -12.19 14.65 -24.34
N PHE A 24 -11.36 15.35 -23.58
CA PHE A 24 -11.22 16.81 -23.63
C PHE A 24 -10.05 17.27 -24.50
N MET A 25 -9.30 16.33 -25.11
CA MET A 25 -8.28 16.68 -26.09
C MET A 25 -8.92 17.20 -27.36
N ASP A 26 -8.34 18.26 -27.92
CA ASP A 26 -8.85 18.88 -29.13
C ASP A 26 -8.84 17.88 -30.29
N SER A 27 -10.03 17.59 -30.82
CA SER A 27 -10.24 16.60 -31.89
C SER A 27 -9.46 16.91 -33.17
N LEU A 28 -9.09 18.17 -33.37
CA LEU A 28 -8.33 18.66 -34.52
C LEU A 28 -6.81 18.47 -34.38
N ALA A 29 -6.31 18.13 -33.19
CA ALA A 29 -4.87 18.07 -32.92
C ALA A 29 -4.24 16.70 -33.22
N SER A 30 -5.03 15.61 -33.26
CA SER A 30 -4.48 14.26 -33.46
C SER A 30 -5.54 13.28 -33.97
N THR A 31 -5.16 12.38 -34.87
CA THR A 31 -6.01 11.27 -35.38
C THR A 31 -6.44 10.28 -34.31
N VAL A 32 -5.84 10.38 -33.12
CA VAL A 32 -6.08 9.55 -31.94
C VAL A 32 -7.06 10.20 -30.95
N ALA A 33 -7.57 11.40 -31.25
CA ALA A 33 -8.55 12.08 -30.41
C ALA A 33 -9.92 11.38 -30.42
N PHE A 34 -10.74 11.67 -29.40
CA PHE A 34 -12.08 11.12 -29.25
C PHE A 34 -12.99 11.57 -30.39
N ASP A 35 -13.71 10.62 -31.00
CA ASP A 35 -14.69 10.90 -32.05
C ASP A 35 -16.10 10.54 -31.54
N PRO A 36 -16.97 11.54 -31.29
CA PRO A 36 -18.33 11.30 -30.80
C PRO A 36 -19.24 10.58 -31.80
N HIS A 37 -18.85 10.48 -33.08
CA HIS A 37 -19.58 9.76 -34.12
C HIS A 37 -19.06 8.34 -34.35
N ASP A 38 -17.92 7.98 -33.76
CA ASP A 38 -17.33 6.65 -33.88
C ASP A 38 -17.94 5.69 -32.84
N GLY A 39 -18.04 4.41 -33.22
CA GLY A 39 -18.53 3.37 -32.33
C GLY A 39 -17.60 3.15 -31.13
N LEU A 40 -18.12 2.49 -30.08
CA LEU A 40 -17.36 2.21 -28.85
C LEU A 40 -16.01 1.52 -29.13
N GLY A 41 -15.97 0.60 -30.10
CA GLY A 41 -14.76 -0.12 -30.48
C GLY A 41 -13.69 0.75 -31.14
N GLY A 42 -14.09 1.69 -32.01
CA GLY A 42 -13.16 2.60 -32.68
C GLY A 42 -12.55 3.61 -31.72
N ASN A 43 -13.37 4.13 -30.80
CA ASN A 43 -12.89 4.98 -29.70
C ASN A 43 -11.95 4.22 -28.74
N LEU A 44 -12.19 2.94 -28.45
CA LEU A 44 -11.29 2.14 -27.62
C LEU A 44 -9.91 1.95 -28.29
N ALA A 45 -9.88 1.70 -29.60
CA ALA A 45 -8.63 1.58 -30.35
C ALA A 45 -7.83 2.88 -30.33
N ARG A 46 -8.51 4.03 -30.51
CA ARG A 46 -7.90 5.36 -30.39
C ARG A 46 -7.37 5.61 -28.98
N PHE A 47 -8.16 5.31 -27.94
CA PHE A 47 -7.73 5.44 -26.56
C PHE A 47 -6.49 4.57 -26.23
N LEU A 48 -6.43 3.33 -26.71
CA LEU A 48 -5.27 2.46 -26.52
C LEU A 48 -4.04 2.99 -27.25
N ALA A 49 -4.19 3.49 -28.48
CA ALA A 49 -3.10 4.12 -29.21
C ALA A 49 -2.61 5.40 -28.49
N TYR A 50 -3.51 6.18 -27.89
CA TYR A 50 -3.16 7.34 -27.07
C TYR A 50 -2.38 6.92 -25.81
N CYS A 51 -2.83 5.89 -25.11
CA CYS A 51 -2.12 5.35 -23.94
C CYS A 51 -0.72 4.83 -24.31
N LEU A 52 -0.59 4.14 -25.44
CA LEU A 52 0.71 3.65 -25.93
C LEU A 52 1.64 4.80 -26.33
N ALA A 53 1.13 5.79 -27.08
CA ALA A 53 1.93 6.88 -27.62
C ALA A 53 2.39 7.85 -26.52
N THR A 54 1.55 8.09 -25.51
CA THR A 54 1.73 9.21 -24.58
C THR A 54 2.16 8.74 -23.20
N SER A 55 1.71 7.57 -22.75
CA SER A 55 1.81 7.19 -21.33
C SER A 55 2.59 5.92 -21.06
N LEU A 56 2.88 5.10 -22.08
CA LEU A 56 3.71 3.91 -21.87
C LEU A 56 5.07 4.27 -21.28
N GLY A 57 5.69 5.37 -21.70
CA GLY A 57 6.96 5.85 -21.14
C GLY A 57 6.84 6.39 -19.72
N TRP A 58 5.79 7.16 -19.44
CA TRP A 58 5.58 7.79 -18.12
C TRP A 58 5.15 6.77 -17.05
N ASP A 59 4.18 5.91 -17.38
CA ASP A 59 3.70 4.88 -16.48
C ASP A 59 4.75 3.81 -16.25
N LEU A 60 5.57 3.47 -17.25
CA LEU A 60 6.73 2.59 -17.05
C LEU A 60 7.73 3.21 -16.08
N GLY A 61 8.05 4.50 -16.20
CA GLY A 61 8.91 5.21 -15.25
C GLY A 61 8.39 5.12 -13.81
N ARG A 62 7.11 5.44 -13.60
CA ARG A 62 6.45 5.32 -12.29
C ARG A 62 6.41 3.89 -11.76
N ALA A 63 6.13 2.92 -12.62
CA ALA A 63 6.07 1.51 -12.27
C ALA A 63 7.46 1.00 -11.84
N VAL A 64 8.51 1.32 -12.60
CA VAL A 64 9.90 0.97 -12.29
C VAL A 64 10.32 1.58 -10.95
N VAL A 65 10.09 2.88 -10.75
CA VAL A 65 10.45 3.55 -9.48
C VAL A 65 9.73 2.90 -8.30
N THR A 66 8.43 2.61 -8.45
CA THR A 66 7.64 1.96 -7.39
C THR A 66 8.17 0.57 -7.05
N VAL A 67 8.49 -0.24 -8.06
CA VAL A 67 9.07 -1.58 -7.88
C VAL A 67 10.43 -1.49 -7.21
N VAL A 68 11.33 -0.65 -7.73
CA VAL A 68 12.69 -0.48 -7.20
C VAL A 68 12.65 -0.02 -5.75
N LEU A 69 11.86 1.02 -5.44
CA LEU A 69 11.71 1.50 -4.07
C LEU A 69 11.11 0.45 -3.15
N THR A 70 10.07 -0.26 -3.60
CA THR A 70 9.44 -1.33 -2.80
C THR A 70 10.41 -2.47 -2.49
N LEU A 71 11.24 -2.87 -3.46
CA LEU A 71 12.23 -3.93 -3.28
C LEU A 71 13.43 -3.48 -2.44
N ALA A 72 13.88 -2.23 -2.61
CA ALA A 72 14.99 -1.68 -1.83
C ALA A 72 14.62 -1.40 -0.37
N LEU A 73 13.43 -0.82 -0.12
CA LEU A 73 12.96 -0.44 1.20
C LEU A 73 12.25 -1.58 1.94
N GLY A 74 11.69 -2.55 1.22
CA GLY A 74 10.91 -3.66 1.78
C GLY A 74 11.63 -4.42 2.90
N PRO A 75 12.86 -4.93 2.69
CA PRO A 75 13.60 -5.64 3.73
C PRO A 75 13.88 -4.78 4.96
N THR A 76 14.27 -3.52 4.76
CA THR A 76 14.58 -2.56 5.83
C THR A 76 13.34 -2.25 6.66
N LEU A 77 12.21 -1.97 6.01
CA LEU A 77 10.91 -1.73 6.65
C LEU A 77 10.43 -2.96 7.40
N LEU A 78 10.46 -4.15 6.79
CA LEU A 78 10.05 -5.39 7.44
C LEU A 78 10.92 -5.70 8.67
N LYS A 79 12.23 -5.42 8.60
CA LYS A 79 13.15 -5.60 9.73
C LYS A 79 12.86 -4.60 10.86
N ALA A 80 12.61 -3.33 10.52
CA ALA A 80 12.23 -2.31 11.48
C ALA A 80 10.88 -2.63 12.16
N LEU A 81 9.87 -3.03 11.37
CA LEU A 81 8.56 -3.43 11.87
C LEU A 81 8.68 -4.66 12.77
N ARG A 82 9.37 -5.72 12.35
CA ARG A 82 9.57 -6.93 13.17
C ARG A 82 10.29 -6.62 14.49
N ARG A 83 11.20 -5.65 14.50
CA ARG A 83 11.85 -5.15 15.72
C ARG A 83 10.87 -4.38 16.61
N ALA A 84 10.02 -3.54 16.02
CA ALA A 84 9.00 -2.80 16.76
C ALA A 84 7.94 -3.76 17.36
N THR A 85 7.50 -4.78 16.62
CA THR A 85 6.53 -5.78 17.11
C THR A 85 7.10 -6.62 18.24
N ARG A 86 8.38 -7.03 18.19
CA ARG A 86 9.04 -7.73 19.32
C ARG A 86 9.14 -6.88 20.58
N ARG A 87 9.16 -5.54 20.46
CA ARG A 87 9.19 -4.62 21.61
C ARG A 87 7.79 -4.37 22.18
N ALA A 88 6.73 -4.65 21.43
CA ALA A 88 5.37 -4.71 21.96
C ALA A 88 5.17 -6.06 22.66
N ALA A 89 5.83 -6.24 23.81
CA ALA A 89 5.74 -7.42 24.66
C ALA A 89 4.36 -7.52 25.31
N PHE A 90 3.36 -7.98 24.54
CA PHE A 90 2.05 -8.41 25.08
C PHE A 90 2.11 -9.81 25.71
N GLU A 91 3.23 -10.53 25.57
CA GLU A 91 3.45 -11.88 26.10
C GLU A 91 4.23 -11.91 27.42
N SER A 92 4.40 -10.80 28.15
CA SER A 92 4.93 -10.93 29.51
C SER A 92 3.87 -11.67 30.33
N PRO A 93 4.07 -12.94 30.73
CA PRO A 93 3.08 -13.64 31.53
C PRO A 93 2.96 -12.84 32.83
N VAL A 94 1.74 -12.43 33.19
CA VAL A 94 1.51 -11.80 34.49
C VAL A 94 1.66 -12.90 35.53
N THR A 95 2.86 -13.02 36.08
CA THR A 95 3.14 -13.94 37.19
C THR A 95 2.60 -13.29 38.45
N PHE A 96 1.43 -13.74 38.91
CA PHE A 96 0.96 -13.44 40.25
C PHE A 96 1.76 -14.33 41.21
N GLU A 97 2.74 -13.74 41.88
CA GLU A 97 3.42 -14.42 42.98
C GLU A 97 2.39 -14.60 44.11
N PRO A 98 2.11 -15.85 44.55
CA PRO A 98 1.13 -16.08 45.61
C PRO A 98 1.59 -15.29 46.83
N GLY A 99 0.79 -14.29 47.20
CA GLY A 99 1.09 -13.39 48.30
C GLY A 99 1.53 -14.21 49.50
N ARG A 100 2.74 -13.95 49.98
CA ARG A 100 3.29 -14.51 51.22
C ARG A 100 2.20 -14.38 52.26
N SER A 101 1.54 -15.50 52.57
CA SER A 101 0.45 -15.55 53.54
C SER A 101 1.02 -14.94 54.82
N ALA A 102 0.48 -13.80 55.23
CA ALA A 102 0.86 -13.18 56.48
C ALA A 102 0.64 -14.25 57.56
N ALA A 103 1.74 -14.71 58.16
CA ALA A 103 1.67 -15.72 59.21
C ALA A 103 0.67 -15.24 60.27
N PRO A 104 -0.16 -16.15 60.84
CA PRO A 104 -1.14 -15.76 61.83
C PRO A 104 -0.41 -15.00 62.95
N VAL A 105 -0.77 -13.73 63.16
CA VAL A 105 -0.37 -13.02 64.38
C VAL A 105 -1.04 -13.76 65.52
N THR A 106 -0.27 -14.58 66.24
CA THR A 106 -0.71 -15.18 67.49
C THR A 106 -0.93 -14.03 68.48
N PRO A 107 -2.16 -13.83 69.00
CA PRO A 107 -2.38 -12.86 70.05
C PRO A 107 -1.49 -13.24 71.23
N ASP A 108 -0.64 -12.31 71.64
CA ASP A 108 0.22 -12.44 72.82
C ASP A 108 -0.68 -12.55 74.05
N ASP A 109 -0.79 -13.75 74.60
CA ASP A 109 -1.54 -14.04 75.82
C ASP A 109 -0.75 -13.51 77.03
N ARG A 110 -0.64 -12.18 77.11
CA ARG A 110 -0.31 -11.50 78.35
C ARG A 110 -1.60 -11.30 79.11
N THR A 111 -1.93 -12.29 79.93
CA THR A 111 -2.84 -12.13 81.06
C THR A 111 -2.31 -11.03 82.01
N PRO A 112 -3.22 -10.27 82.65
CA PRO A 112 -2.90 -9.12 83.51
C PRO A 112 -2.16 -9.48 84.80
#